data_AF-A0A2X1SC04-F1
#
_entry.id   AF-A0A2X1SC04-F1
#
_cell.length_a   1.000
_cell.length_b   1.000
_cell.length_c   1.000
_cell.angle_alpha   90.00
_cell.angle_beta   90.00
_cell.angle_gamma   90.00
#
_symmetry.space_group_name_H-M   'P 1'
#
loop_
_entity.id
_entity.type
_entity.pdbx_description
1 polymer ?
#
loop_
_entity_poly.entity_id
_entity_poly.type
_entity_poly.pdbx_seq_one_letter_code
_entity_poly.pdbx_strand_id
1 'polypeptide(L)'
;MRFIGKNFVFDERMGERISNDVIAHCHQCGAPCDTHTNCLNDGCHLLFIQCPSCAEKFAGCCSEACMEEHKLPEEEQRKLRAGRENGNKIFNKSRGRLNTKLGILDPEPSEKP
;
A
#
# COMPACT_ATOMS: atom_id res chain seq x y z
N MET A 1 12.40 -24.39 10.54
CA MET A 1 11.38 -23.33 10.31
C MET A 1 10.96 -23.41 8.85
N ARG A 2 9.66 -23.48 8.51
CA ARG A 2 9.20 -23.68 7.10
C ARG A 2 8.73 -22.38 6.40
N PHE A 3 8.54 -21.30 7.16
CA PHE A 3 8.04 -20.03 6.66
C PHE A 3 9.15 -18.97 6.75
N ILE A 4 9.18 -18.06 5.78
CA ILE A 4 10.12 -16.95 5.69
C ILE A 4 9.37 -15.61 5.62
N GLY A 5 9.94 -14.56 6.19
CA GLY A 5 9.45 -13.20 6.14
C GLY A 5 8.51 -12.81 7.27
N LYS A 6 7.48 -12.02 6.94
CA LYS A 6 6.48 -11.52 7.87
C LYS A 6 5.11 -12.07 7.50
N ASN A 7 4.40 -12.62 8.48
CA ASN A 7 3.02 -13.03 8.31
C ASN A 7 2.12 -11.80 8.50
N PHE A 8 1.34 -11.42 7.48
CA PHE A 8 0.36 -10.35 7.62
C PHE A 8 -0.83 -10.82 8.46
N VAL A 9 -1.20 -10.04 9.48
CA VAL A 9 -2.37 -10.32 10.33
C VAL A 9 -3.38 -9.20 10.21
N PHE A 10 -4.67 -9.55 10.29
CA PHE A 10 -5.80 -8.62 10.10
C PHE A 10 -6.20 -7.94 11.42
N ASP A 11 -5.23 -7.38 12.14
CA ASP A 11 -5.43 -6.60 13.37
C ASP A 11 -4.41 -5.44 13.45
N GLU A 12 -4.45 -4.68 14.54
CA GLU A 12 -3.60 -3.49 14.75
C GLU A 12 -2.09 -3.77 14.64
N ARG A 13 -1.66 -5.03 14.81
CA ARG A 13 -0.25 -5.42 14.73
C ARG A 13 0.28 -5.39 13.30
N MET A 14 -0.60 -5.52 12.29
CA MET A 14 -0.29 -5.52 10.85
C MET A 14 0.70 -6.61 10.37
N GLY A 15 1.32 -7.36 11.28
CA GLY A 15 2.05 -8.57 10.96
C GLY A 15 2.89 -9.10 12.13
N GLU A 16 3.24 -10.38 12.03
CA GLU A 16 4.16 -11.04 12.93
C GLU A 16 5.43 -11.45 12.18
N ARG A 17 6.59 -11.05 12.72
CA ARG A 17 7.90 -11.36 12.15
C ARG A 17 8.19 -12.86 12.35
N ILE A 18 8.35 -13.59 11.25
CA ILE A 18 8.70 -15.01 11.27
C ILE A 18 10.21 -15.18 11.08
N SER A 19 10.81 -14.55 10.07
CA SER A 19 12.27 -14.51 9.88
C SER A 19 12.74 -13.11 9.50
N ASN A 20 14.06 -12.90 9.53
CA ASN A 20 14.69 -11.62 9.15
C ASN A 20 14.65 -11.33 7.65
N ASP A 21 14.22 -12.30 6.84
CA ASP A 21 14.11 -12.14 5.40
C ASP A 21 13.02 -11.12 5.04
N VAL A 22 13.32 -10.20 4.13
CA VAL A 22 12.34 -9.28 3.56
C VAL A 22 12.02 -9.75 2.15
N ILE A 23 10.84 -10.35 1.98
CA ILE A 23 10.41 -11.00 0.72
C ILE A 23 9.40 -10.15 -0.08
N ALA A 24 9.29 -8.87 0.26
CA ALA A 24 8.39 -7.93 -0.38
C ALA A 24 9.12 -6.62 -0.71
N HIS A 25 8.47 -5.80 -1.50
CA HIS A 25 9.01 -4.54 -1.99
C HIS A 25 8.00 -3.42 -1.77
N CYS A 26 8.49 -2.21 -1.56
CA CYS A 26 7.67 -1.01 -1.55
C CYS A 26 6.97 -0.87 -2.90
N HIS A 27 5.65 -0.70 -2.88
CA HIS A 27 4.87 -0.58 -4.11
C HIS A 27 5.08 0.78 -4.82
N GLN A 28 5.77 1.75 -4.21
CA GLN A 28 6.00 3.08 -4.81
C GLN A 28 7.38 3.24 -5.42
N CYS A 29 8.41 2.60 -4.87
CA CYS A 29 9.79 2.74 -5.33
C CYS A 29 10.50 1.40 -5.60
N GLY A 30 9.89 0.26 -5.31
CA GLY A 30 10.49 -1.06 -5.47
C GLY A 30 11.54 -1.45 -4.42
N ALA A 31 11.91 -0.55 -3.50
CA ALA A 31 12.90 -0.87 -2.47
C ALA A 31 12.43 -2.03 -1.55
N PRO A 32 13.32 -2.94 -1.12
CA PRO A 32 12.95 -4.03 -0.21
C PRO A 32 12.36 -3.50 1.10
N CYS A 33 11.09 -3.83 1.35
CA CYS A 33 10.41 -3.61 2.64
C CYS A 33 9.14 -4.46 2.70
N ASP A 34 8.64 -4.72 3.91
CA ASP A 34 7.43 -5.52 4.11
C ASP A 34 6.36 -4.83 4.97
N THR A 35 6.55 -3.55 5.30
CA THR A 35 5.62 -2.76 6.11
C THR A 35 4.32 -2.51 5.34
N HIS A 36 3.26 -3.20 5.76
CA HIS A 36 1.91 -2.95 5.28
C HIS A 36 1.34 -1.74 5.99
N THR A 37 0.67 -0.87 5.24
CA THR A 37 0.00 0.32 5.76
C THR A 37 -1.25 0.62 4.94
N ASN A 38 -2.22 1.29 5.56
CA ASN A 38 -3.37 1.83 4.87
C ASN A 38 -3.05 3.24 4.36
N CYS A 39 -3.53 3.57 3.17
CA CYS A 39 -3.44 4.93 2.64
C CYS A 39 -4.12 5.92 3.59
N LEU A 40 -3.43 6.98 4.00
CA LEU A 40 -3.96 8.02 4.90
C LEU A 40 -5.05 8.91 4.28
N ASN A 41 -5.24 8.86 2.96
CA ASN A 41 -6.50 9.31 2.38
C ASN A 41 -7.60 8.31 2.73
N ASP A 42 -8.46 8.68 3.70
CA ASP A 42 -9.64 7.92 4.13
C ASP A 42 -10.53 7.48 2.97
N GLY A 43 -10.65 8.29 1.92
CA GLY A 43 -11.45 7.96 0.75
C GLY A 43 -10.85 6.83 -0.10
N CYS A 44 -9.61 6.42 0.16
CA CYS A 44 -8.90 5.45 -0.66
C CYS A 44 -9.05 4.01 -0.14
N HIS A 45 -8.90 3.76 1.16
CA HIS A 45 -8.92 2.41 1.76
C HIS A 45 -7.95 1.39 1.13
N LEU A 46 -6.92 1.83 0.40
CA LEU A 46 -5.93 0.91 -0.16
C LEU A 46 -4.95 0.48 0.93
N LEU A 47 -4.86 -0.83 1.16
CA LEU A 47 -3.78 -1.48 1.91
C LEU A 47 -2.61 -1.79 0.96
N PHE A 48 -1.40 -1.33 1.29
CA PHE A 48 -0.22 -1.47 0.43
C PHE A 48 1.08 -1.56 1.24
N ILE A 49 2.19 -1.85 0.57
CA ILE A 49 3.52 -1.91 1.20
C ILE A 49 4.28 -0.61 0.93
N GLN A 50 4.73 0.06 2.00
CA GLN A 50 5.42 1.35 1.92
C GLN A 50 6.72 1.33 2.73
N CYS A 51 7.81 1.82 2.13
CA CYS A 51 9.06 2.04 2.85
C CYS A 51 9.04 3.40 3.58
N PRO A 52 9.88 3.61 4.62
CA PRO A 52 9.89 4.86 5.38
C PRO A 52 10.12 6.12 4.53
N SER A 53 11.01 6.06 3.53
CA SER A 53 11.28 7.20 2.65
C SER A 53 10.08 7.59 1.79
N CYS A 54 9.30 6.61 1.35
CA CYS A 54 8.06 6.89 0.63
C CYS A 54 6.94 7.33 1.58
N ALA A 55 6.89 6.84 2.81
CA ALA A 55 5.95 7.33 3.81
C ALA A 55 6.14 8.82 4.07
N GLU A 56 7.38 9.29 4.13
CA GLU A 56 7.71 10.72 4.23
C GLU A 56 7.34 11.48 2.93
N LYS A 57 7.81 10.99 1.77
CA LYS A 57 7.57 11.64 0.46
C LYS A 57 6.09 11.79 0.12
N PHE A 58 5.26 10.80 0.44
CA PHE A 58 3.84 10.75 0.09
C PHE A 58 2.92 11.02 1.28
N ALA A 59 3.44 11.48 2.42
CA ALA A 59 2.67 11.70 3.66
C ALA A 59 1.75 10.51 4.01
N GLY A 60 2.31 9.29 4.02
CA GLY A 60 1.58 8.05 4.31
C GLY A 60 0.52 7.64 3.28
N CYS A 61 0.44 8.33 2.14
CA CYS A 61 -0.50 8.00 1.08
C CYS A 61 0.11 7.08 0.01
N CYS A 62 -0.76 6.36 -0.70
CA CYS A 62 -0.34 5.42 -1.75
C CYS A 62 0.09 6.10 -3.07
N SER A 63 -0.26 7.37 -3.28
CA SER A 63 0.01 8.11 -4.52
C SER A 63 0.01 9.63 -4.26
N GLU A 64 0.56 10.40 -5.20
CA GLU A 64 0.50 11.88 -5.14
C GLU A 64 -0.94 12.38 -5.10
N ALA A 65 -1.84 11.81 -5.91
CA ALA A 65 -3.25 12.18 -5.90
C ALA A 65 -3.91 11.98 -4.51
N CYS A 66 -3.60 10.88 -3.82
CA CYS A 66 -4.09 10.66 -2.46
C CYS A 66 -3.45 11.60 -1.44
N MET A 67 -2.16 11.90 -1.60
CA MET A 67 -1.46 12.86 -0.74
C MET A 67 -2.07 14.26 -0.86
N GLU A 68 -2.32 14.73 -2.08
CA GLU A 68 -2.92 16.04 -2.31
C GLU A 68 -4.35 16.11 -1.78
N GLU A 69 -5.15 15.06 -1.95
CA GLU A 69 -6.49 14.97 -1.34
C GLU A 69 -6.42 14.98 0.20
N HIS A 70 -5.49 14.23 0.80
CA HIS A 70 -5.30 14.15 2.25
C HIS A 70 -4.86 15.48 2.88
N LYS A 71 -4.17 16.36 2.14
CA LYS A 71 -3.75 17.69 2.61
C LYS A 71 -4.88 18.72 2.62
N LEU A 72 -6.01 18.45 1.96
CA LEU A 72 -7.14 19.37 1.92
C LEU A 72 -7.82 19.49 3.29
N PRO A 73 -8.54 20.59 3.58
CA PRO A 73 -9.40 20.67 4.75
C PRO A 73 -10.43 19.52 4.79
N GLU A 74 -10.80 19.06 5.98
CA GLU A 74 -11.71 17.92 6.15
C GLU A 74 -13.03 18.08 5.38
N GLU A 75 -13.56 19.30 5.29
CA GLU A 75 -14.80 19.59 4.56
C GLU A 75 -14.65 19.28 3.06
N GLU A 76 -13.54 19.71 2.47
CA GLU A 76 -13.22 19.45 1.06
C GLU A 76 -12.93 17.97 0.81
N GLN A 77 -12.22 17.30 1.73
CA GLN A 77 -12.05 15.85 1.66
C GLN A 77 -13.39 15.11 1.69
N ARG A 78 -14.35 15.55 2.51
CA ARG A 78 -15.71 14.97 2.58
C ARG A 78 -16.48 15.20 1.28
N LYS A 79 -16.38 16.39 0.69
CA LYS A 79 -17.00 16.70 -0.62
C LYS A 79 -16.45 15.81 -1.74
N LEU A 80 -15.13 15.61 -1.81
CA LEU A 80 -14.50 14.74 -2.81
C LEU A 80 -14.83 13.26 -2.62
N ARG A 81 -15.04 12.83 -1.37
CA ARG A 81 -15.51 11.48 -1.05
C ARG A 81 -16.98 11.28 -1.41
N ALA A 82 -17.81 12.30 -1.27
CA ALA A 82 -19.25 12.21 -1.56
C ALA A 82 -19.49 11.87 -3.04
N GLY A 83 -20.15 10.73 -3.29
CA GLY A 83 -20.45 10.25 -4.64
C GLY A 83 -19.32 9.49 -5.35
N ARG A 84 -18.17 9.26 -4.68
CA ARG A 84 -17.10 8.39 -5.22
C ARG A 84 -17.40 6.93 -4.88
N GLU A 85 -17.59 6.09 -5.89
CA GLU A 85 -17.58 4.64 -5.71
C GLU A 85 -16.14 4.15 -5.58
N ASN A 86 -15.81 3.56 -4.43
CA ASN A 86 -14.57 2.81 -4.28
C ASN A 86 -14.75 1.44 -4.92
N GLY A 87 -14.40 1.33 -6.20
CA GLY A 87 -14.29 0.03 -6.86
C GLY A 87 -13.30 -0.90 -6.14
N ASN A 88 -13.35 -2.20 -6.45
CA ASN A 88 -12.50 -3.20 -5.83
C ASN A 88 -11.00 -2.93 -6.07
N LYS A 89 -10.29 -2.43 -5.05
CA LYS A 89 -8.84 -2.18 -5.08
C LYS A 89 -8.08 -3.46 -4.72
N ILE A 90 -8.16 -4.47 -5.59
CA ILE A 90 -7.54 -5.78 -5.38
C ILE A 90 -6.12 -5.76 -5.95
N PHE A 91 -5.12 -5.89 -5.07
CA PHE A 91 -3.76 -6.22 -5.49
C PHE A 91 -3.66 -7.73 -5.73
N ASN A 92 -3.53 -8.13 -6.99
CA ASN A 92 -3.34 -9.55 -7.33
C ASN A 92 -1.86 -9.86 -7.57
N LYS A 93 -1.19 -10.36 -6.53
CA LYS A 93 0.22 -10.76 -6.58
C LYS A 93 0.50 -11.82 -7.66
N SER A 94 -0.44 -12.75 -7.93
CA SER A 94 -0.25 -13.81 -8.94
C SER A 94 -0.29 -13.30 -10.38
N ARG A 95 -0.95 -12.15 -10.62
CA ARG A 95 -1.08 -11.53 -11.94
C ARG A 95 -0.17 -10.32 -12.11
N GLY A 96 0.59 -9.95 -11.09
CA GLY A 96 1.50 -8.80 -11.09
C GLY A 96 0.81 -7.52 -11.56
N ARG A 97 -0.45 -7.30 -11.17
CA ARG A 97 -1.24 -6.14 -11.61
C ARG A 97 -2.10 -5.61 -10.47
N LEU A 98 -1.88 -4.34 -10.10
CA LEU A 98 -2.91 -3.48 -9.52
C LEU A 98 -3.83 -2.99 -10.65
N ASN A 99 -5.12 -3.34 -10.61
CA ASN A 99 -6.10 -2.72 -11.51
C ASN A 99 -6.51 -1.33 -10.98
N THR A 100 -5.54 -0.43 -10.83
CA THR A 100 -5.79 0.93 -10.31
C THR A 100 -4.98 1.97 -11.05
N LYS A 101 -5.61 3.08 -11.42
CA LYS A 101 -4.99 4.27 -12.04
C LYS A 101 -4.01 5.02 -11.11
N LEU A 102 -3.52 4.40 -10.05
CA LEU A 102 -2.90 5.06 -8.89
C LEU A 102 -1.39 5.32 -9.01
N GLY A 103 -0.74 5.03 -10.14
CA GLY A 103 0.70 5.26 -10.32
C GLY A 103 1.59 4.44 -9.38
N ILE A 104 1.03 3.40 -8.76
CA ILE A 104 1.73 2.46 -7.90
C ILE A 104 2.43 1.44 -8.81
N LEU A 105 3.71 1.21 -8.57
CA LEU A 105 4.48 0.23 -9.33
C LEU A 105 4.03 -1.18 -8.94
N ASP A 106 3.90 -2.03 -9.96
CA ASP A 106 3.75 -3.45 -9.71
C ASP A 106 5.05 -4.00 -9.09
N PRO A 107 4.95 -4.98 -8.17
CA PRO A 107 6.15 -5.64 -7.66
C PRO A 107 6.85 -6.36 -8.82
N GLU A 108 8.17 -6.37 -8.78
CA GLU A 108 8.97 -7.17 -9.71
C GLU A 108 8.49 -8.63 -9.69
N PRO A 109 8.47 -9.32 -10.85
CA PRO A 109 8.12 -10.72 -10.92
C PRO A 109 8.99 -11.51 -9.95
N SER A 110 8.37 -12.23 -9.01
CA SER A 110 9.12 -13.20 -8.20
C SER A 110 9.68 -14.26 -9.16
N GLU A 111 10.99 -14.41 -9.24
CA GLU A 111 11.62 -15.54 -9.93
C GLU A 111 11.02 -16.82 -9.33
N LYS A 112 10.29 -17.57 -10.17
CA LYS A 112 9.81 -18.89 -9.75
C LYS A 112 11.06 -19.78 -9.57
N PRO A 113 11.16 -20.54 -8.47
CA PRO A 113 12.16 -21.60 -8.36
C PRO A 113 11.96 -22.66 -9.45
#